data_AF-A0A1Y3BG24-F1
#
_entry.id   AF-A0A1Y3BG24-F1
#
_cell.length_a   1.000
_cell.length_b   1.000
_cell.length_c   1.000
_cell.angle_alpha   90.00
_cell.angle_beta   90.00
_cell.angle_gamma   90.00
#
_symmetry.space_group_name_H-M   'P 1'
#
loop_
_entity.id
_entity.type
_entity.pdbx_description
1 polymer ?
#
loop_
_entity_poly.entity_id
_entity_poly.type
_entity_poly.pdbx_seq_one_letter_code
_entity_poly.pdbx_strand_id
1 'polypeptide(L)' 'MIKLDDDDDNIKLQLWDTAGQERFRALTTAYYRGAMGIIVVFDVTNLESFQHVSYWFKNIDEVCT' A
#
# COMPACT_ATOMS: atom_id res chain seq x y z
N MET A 1 16.66 5.36 3.30
CA MET A 1 16.52 5.18 4.76
C MET A 1 15.97 6.49 5.29
N ILE A 2 14.69 6.53 5.62
CA ILE A 2 14.06 7.72 6.19
C ILE A 2 14.35 7.67 7.69
N LYS A 3 15.00 8.70 8.24
CA LYS A 3 15.12 8.88 9.68
C LYS A 3 13.86 9.59 10.17
N LEU A 4 13.17 8.98 11.13
CA LEU A 4 12.14 9.64 11.92
C LEU A 4 12.85 10.07 13.20
N ASP A 5 12.86 11.37 13.49
CA ASP A 5 13.68 11.95 14.56
C ASP A 5 13.19 11.56 15.97
N ASP A 6 14.18 11.52 16.88
CA ASP A 6 14.12 11.48 18.35
C ASP A 6 13.89 10.15 19.11
N ASP A 7 14.08 9.00 18.48
CA ASP A 7 14.37 7.75 19.24
C ASP A 7 15.69 7.14 18.76
N ASP A 8 16.51 6.62 19.69
CA ASP A 8 17.82 5.98 19.40
C ASP A 8 17.67 4.69 18.56
N ASP A 9 16.41 4.29 18.29
CA ASP A 9 16.06 3.23 17.36
C ASP A 9 16.05 3.72 15.90
N ASN A 10 17.08 3.31 15.16
CA ASN A 10 17.14 3.49 13.72
C ASN A 10 16.08 2.61 13.02
N ILE A 11 14.88 3.13 12.82
CA ILE A 11 13.82 2.42 12.09
C ILE A 11 14.11 2.43 10.60
N LYS A 12 14.32 1.23 10.01
CA LYS A 12 14.43 1.06 8.55
C LYS A 12 13.04 0.96 7.92
N LEU A 13 12.51 2.10 7.46
CA LEU A 13 11.27 2.13 6.70
C LEU A 13 11.47 1.61 5.26
N GLN A 14 10.71 0.57 4.87
CA GLN A 14 10.61 0.09 3.50
C GLN A 14 9.24 0.47 2.94
N LEU A 15 9.22 1.33 1.94
CA LEU A 15 7.99 1.75 1.24
C LEU A 15 8.02 1.14 -0.16
N TRP A 16 6.93 0.46 -0.52
CA TRP A 16 6.73 -0.11 -1.84
C TRP A 16 5.62 0.68 -2.53
N ASP A 17 5.97 1.39 -3.61
CA ASP A 17 5.00 2.08 -4.45
C ASP A 17 4.43 1.07 -5.47
N THR A 18 3.11 0.89 -5.46
CA THR A 18 2.39 0.01 -6.38
C THR A 18 1.67 0.80 -7.48
N ALA A 19 1.91 2.11 -7.60
CA ALA A 19 1.30 2.92 -8.63
C ALA A 19 1.75 2.50 -10.04
N GLY A 20 0.86 1.85 -10.79
CA GLY A 20 1.12 1.61 -12.20
C GLY A 20 0.35 0.42 -12.77
N GLN A 21 -0.81 0.72 -13.37
CA GLN A 21 -1.64 -0.16 -14.19
C GLN A 21 -2.13 -1.47 -13.56
N GLU A 22 -3.42 -1.72 -13.74
CA GLU A 22 -4.12 -2.98 -13.44
C GLU A 22 -3.47 -4.25 -14.02
N ARG A 23 -2.49 -4.11 -14.92
CA ARG A 23 -1.73 -5.22 -15.53
C ARG A 23 -0.77 -5.92 -14.57
N PHE A 24 -0.49 -5.36 -13.39
CA PHE A 24 0.43 -5.96 -12.41
C PHE A 24 -0.27 -6.50 -11.15
N ARG A 25 -1.59 -6.75 -11.19
CA ARG A 25 -2.37 -7.32 -10.07
C ARG A 25 -1.79 -8.62 -9.49
N ALA A 26 -1.11 -9.43 -10.30
CA ALA A 26 -0.45 -10.68 -9.86
C ALA A 26 0.86 -10.43 -9.08
N LEU A 27 1.50 -9.28 -9.26
CA LEU A 27 2.72 -8.92 -8.54
C LEU A 27 2.42 -8.41 -7.12
N THR A 28 1.21 -7.87 -6.91
CA THR A 28 0.82 -7.15 -5.69
C THR A 28 0.78 -8.03 -4.44
N THR A 29 0.40 -9.32 -4.57
CA THR A 29 0.34 -10.27 -3.46
C THR A 29 1.68 -10.47 -2.75
N ALA A 30 2.79 -10.42 -3.51
CA ALA A 30 4.13 -10.56 -2.94
C ALA A 30 4.55 -9.33 -2.09
N TYR A 31 4.04 -8.14 -2.41
CA TYR A 31 4.36 -6.91 -1.68
C TYR A 31 3.53 -6.73 -0.40
N TYR A 32 2.38 -7.39 -0.29
CA TYR A 32 1.56 -7.37 0.93
C TYR A 32 2.10 -8.32 2.01
N ARG A 33 2.81 -9.37 1.64
CA ARG A 33 3.30 -10.37 2.58
C ARG A 33 4.41 -9.79 3.47
N GLY A 34 4.11 -9.64 4.75
CA GLY A 34 5.03 -9.07 5.74
C GLY A 34 5.01 -7.55 5.84
N ALA A 35 4.08 -6.87 5.17
CA ALA A 35 3.84 -5.45 5.37
C ALA A 35 3.24 -5.22 6.78
N MET A 36 3.78 -4.24 7.51
CA MET A 36 3.24 -3.82 8.82
C MET A 36 2.04 -2.89 8.69
N GLY A 37 1.90 -2.23 7.54
CA GLY A 37 0.83 -1.30 7.25
C GLY A 37 0.71 -1.07 5.75
N ILE A 38 -0.49 -0.73 5.30
CA ILE A 38 -0.80 -0.48 3.90
C ILE A 38 -1.47 0.90 3.82
N ILE A 39 -1.04 1.71 2.85
CA ILE A 39 -1.62 3.02 2.58
C ILE A 39 -2.35 2.93 1.23
N VAL A 40 -3.66 3.18 1.25
CA VAL A 40 -4.48 3.27 0.03
C VAL A 40 -4.77 4.74 -0.25
N VAL A 41 -4.42 5.22 -1.44
CA VAL A 41 -4.57 6.61 -1.85
C VAL A 41 -5.56 6.70 -3.01
N PHE A 42 -6.38 7.75 -3.01
CA PHE A 42 -7.27 8.11 -4.12
C PHE A 42 -7.22 9.62 -4.35
N ASP A 43 -7.74 10.07 -5.48
CA ASP A 43 -7.83 11.48 -5.86
C ASP A 43 -9.23 12.03 -5.51
N VAL A 44 -9.26 13.08 -4.69
CA VAL A 44 -10.51 13.74 -4.23
C VAL A 44 -11.33 14.34 -5.37
N THR A 45 -10.70 14.65 -6.49
CA THR A 45 -11.35 15.20 -7.69
C THR A 45 -11.84 14.12 -8.65
N ASN A 46 -11.48 12.85 -8.42
CA ASN A 46 -11.83 11.73 -9.27
C ASN A 46 -12.59 10.64 -8.50
N LEU A 47 -13.91 10.61 -8.67
CA LEU A 47 -14.80 9.64 -8.02
C LEU A 47 -14.50 8.19 -8.40
N GLU A 48 -14.07 7.92 -9.62
CA GLU A 48 -13.71 6.56 -10.07
C GLU A 48 -12.54 6.04 -9.24
N SER A 49 -11.53 6.88 -8.99
CA SER A 49 -10.39 6.53 -8.12
C SER A 49 -10.83 6.16 -6.69
N PHE A 50 -11.83 6.85 -6.15
CA PHE A 50 -12.41 6.54 -4.85
C PHE A 50 -13.18 5.22 -4.86
N GLN A 51 -13.97 4.95 -5.91
CA GLN A 51 -14.69 3.68 -6.02
C GLN A 51 -13.74 2.48 -6.05
N HIS A 52 -12.58 2.62 -6.69
CA HIS A 52 -11.55 1.58 -6.71
C HIS A 52 -10.94 1.28 -5.33
N VAL A 53 -10.97 2.20 -4.36
CA VAL A 53 -10.49 1.96 -2.99
C VAL A 53 -11.15 0.74 -2.37
N SER A 54 -12.47 0.59 -2.55
CA SER A 54 -13.23 -0.56 -2.02
C SER A 54 -12.74 -1.91 -2.58
N TYR A 55 -12.39 -1.94 -3.87
CA TYR A 55 -11.81 -3.10 -4.53
C TYR A 55 -10.43 -3.44 -3.96
N TRP A 56 -9.58 -2.43 -3.74
CA TRP A 56 -8.25 -2.64 -3.15
C TRP A 56 -8.33 -3.15 -1.71
N PHE A 57 -9.23 -2.62 -0.89
CA PHE A 57 -9.45 -3.11 0.47
C PHE A 57 -9.83 -4.59 0.52
N LYS A 58 -10.75 -5.01 -0.36
CA LYS A 58 -11.14 -6.42 -0.43
C LYS A 58 -9.97 -7.34 -0.78
N ASN A 59 -9.15 -6.94 -1.76
CA ASN A 59 -7.96 -7.72 -2.13
C ASN A 59 -6.94 -7.79 -1.00
N ILE A 60 -6.79 -6.73 -0.21
CA ILE A 60 -5.89 -6.70 0.95
C ILE A 60 -6.39 -7.66 2.03
N ASP A 61 -7.69 -7.65 2.33
CA ASP A 61 -8.32 -8.53 3.32
C ASP A 61 -8.12 -10.02 2.97
N GLU A 62 -8.25 -10.37 1.69
CA GLU A 62 -8.02 -11.73 1.18
C GLU A 62 -6.55 -12.19 1.26
N VAL A 63 -5.58 -11.27 1.35
CA VAL A 63 -4.15 -11.58 1.33
C VAL A 63 -3.49 -11.50 2.71
N CYS A 64 -3.99 -10.60 3.57
CA CYS A 64 -3.40 -10.33 4.88
C CYS A 64 -4.10 -11.07 6.03
N THR A 65 -5.27 -11.67 5.82
CA THR A 65 -5.99 -12.53 6.78
C THR A 65 -5.76 -14.01 6.45
#